data_AF-A0A1I8JIT4-F1
#
_entry.id   AF-A0A1I8JIT4-F1
#
_cell.length_a   1.000
_cell.length_b   1.000
_cell.length_c   1.000
_cell.angle_alpha   90.00
_cell.angle_beta   90.00
_cell.angle_gamma   90.00
#
_symmetry.space_group_name_H-M   'P 1'
#
loop_
_entity.id
_entity.type
_entity.pdbx_description
1 polymer ?
#
loop_
_entity_poly.entity_id
_entity_poly.type
_entity_poly.pdbx_seq_one_letter_code
_entity_poly.pdbx_strand_id
1 'polypeptide(L)'
;LCGDLFNCAAIWNWFEKKLLAQLLSRQQRMAASRGKVAEAVLRSVLARLMMMFHGTLCVLQTNPIQKHSLHWIFIVPLALLPIEGVVTWKVLKGKEWKWICPCVLLYLMGVIPPVWLAEFDIVLIQEIQNRTVLASAMSEDAAYTSGHEKRNISAHPEKWLFGFETGLSFQAETRILMEEMMLLVLIIGRWVLPRQQISKEQKSALLIGYIGMSADILELYEYFKEDSLKTNKSIITLLLLAWTTAMAQFVFVFTARRQ
;
A
#
# COMPACT_ATOMS: atom_id res chain seq x y z
N LEU A 1 -11.16 18.52 -78.15
CA LEU A 1 -11.00 17.19 -77.51
C LEU A 1 -9.90 17.12 -76.43
N CYS A 2 -9.18 18.21 -76.08
CA CYS A 2 -8.08 18.17 -75.10
C CYS A 2 -8.39 18.81 -73.73
N GLY A 3 -9.59 19.37 -73.52
CA GLY A 3 -9.95 20.12 -72.31
C GLY A 3 -10.38 19.26 -71.10
N ASP A 4 -10.97 18.09 -71.34
CA ASP A 4 -11.57 17.26 -70.28
C ASP A 4 -10.55 16.37 -69.53
N LEU A 5 -9.40 16.10 -70.17
CA LEU A 5 -8.30 15.32 -69.58
C LEU A 5 -7.56 16.08 -68.47
N PHE A 6 -7.45 17.42 -68.58
CA PHE A 6 -6.76 18.25 -67.59
C PHE A 6 -7.54 18.33 -66.26
N ASN A 7 -8.87 18.26 -66.35
CA ASN A 7 -9.76 18.29 -65.18
C ASN A 7 -9.71 16.96 -64.41
N CYS A 8 -9.62 15.83 -65.12
CA CYS A 8 -9.50 14.50 -64.49
C CYS A 8 -8.19 14.33 -63.70
N ALA A 9 -7.06 14.79 -64.22
CA ALA A 9 -5.77 14.71 -63.53
C ALA A 9 -5.74 15.59 -62.26
N ALA A 10 -6.34 16.77 -62.32
CA ALA A 10 -6.46 17.66 -61.16
C ALA A 10 -7.38 17.07 -60.06
N ILE A 11 -8.51 16.48 -60.46
CA ILE A 11 -9.44 15.79 -59.54
C ILE A 11 -8.78 14.57 -58.91
N TRP A 12 -8.05 13.77 -59.70
CA TRP A 12 -7.31 12.60 -59.21
C TRP A 12 -6.24 13.00 -58.19
N ASN A 13 -5.42 14.01 -58.51
CA ASN A 13 -4.40 14.54 -57.59
C ASN A 13 -5.01 15.12 -56.31
N TRP A 14 -6.17 15.79 -56.40
CA TRP A 14 -6.88 16.30 -55.23
C TRP A 14 -7.41 15.16 -54.36
N PHE A 15 -7.99 14.13 -54.97
CA PHE A 15 -8.51 12.96 -54.27
C PHE A 15 -7.38 12.18 -53.56
N GLU A 16 -6.25 11.97 -54.24
CA GLU A 16 -5.08 11.30 -53.68
C GLU A 16 -4.50 12.06 -52.48
N LYS A 17 -4.30 13.38 -52.59
CA LYS A 17 -3.84 14.22 -51.47
C LYS A 17 -4.80 14.17 -50.28
N LYS A 18 -6.12 14.19 -50.54
CA LYS A 18 -7.15 14.10 -49.49
C LYS A 18 -7.16 12.73 -48.81
N LEU A 19 -6.99 11.66 -49.59
CA LEU A 19 -6.90 10.29 -49.08
C LEU A 19 -5.63 10.09 -48.23
N LEU A 20 -4.47 10.56 -48.72
CA LEU A 20 -3.20 10.51 -47.98
C LEU A 20 -3.27 11.29 -46.67
N ALA A 21 -3.84 12.50 -46.68
CA ALA A 21 -4.05 13.27 -45.45
C ALA A 21 -4.96 12.55 -44.45
N GLN A 22 -6.03 11.90 -44.92
CA GLN A 22 -6.89 11.09 -44.08
C GLN A 22 -6.15 9.88 -43.48
N LEU A 23 -5.35 9.17 -44.28
CA LEU A 23 -4.55 8.02 -43.82
C LEU A 23 -3.49 8.43 -42.79
N LEU A 24 -2.74 9.51 -43.04
CA LEU A 24 -1.76 10.06 -42.09
C LEU A 24 -2.44 10.48 -40.78
N SER A 25 -3.58 11.15 -40.84
CA SER A 25 -4.35 11.53 -39.64
C SER A 25 -4.88 10.32 -38.86
N ARG A 26 -5.21 9.21 -39.54
CA ARG A 26 -5.62 7.95 -38.91
C ARG A 26 -4.42 7.27 -38.24
N GLN A 27 -3.27 7.22 -38.91
CA GLN A 27 -2.03 6.67 -38.37
C GLN A 27 -1.58 7.43 -37.11
N GLN A 28 -1.58 8.77 -37.14
CA GLN A 28 -1.26 9.59 -35.97
C GLN A 28 -2.23 9.35 -34.80
N ARG A 29 -3.54 9.24 -35.06
CA ARG A 29 -4.54 8.93 -34.03
C ARG A 29 -4.34 7.54 -33.42
N MET A 30 -3.98 6.54 -34.23
CA MET A 30 -3.69 5.18 -33.77
C MET A 30 -2.40 5.11 -32.96
N ALA A 31 -1.34 5.82 -33.37
CA ALA A 31 -0.10 5.91 -32.61
C ALA A 31 -0.32 6.60 -31.25
N ALA A 32 -1.08 7.71 -31.23
CA ALA A 32 -1.44 8.42 -30.01
C ALA A 32 -2.31 7.57 -29.06
N SER A 33 -3.23 6.75 -29.60
CA SER A 33 -4.05 5.85 -28.77
C SER A 33 -3.23 4.72 -28.15
N ARG A 34 -2.30 4.13 -28.91
CA ARG A 34 -1.34 3.14 -28.40
C ARG A 34 -0.47 3.69 -27.28
N GLY A 35 0.05 4.92 -27.43
CA GLY A 35 0.83 5.59 -26.39
C GLY A 35 0.04 5.77 -25.08
N LYS A 36 -1.21 6.23 -25.16
CA LYS A 36 -2.08 6.39 -23.98
C LYS A 36 -2.39 5.06 -23.29
N VAL A 37 -2.57 3.99 -24.07
CA VAL A 37 -2.78 2.64 -23.54
C VAL A 37 -1.53 2.14 -22.81
N ALA A 38 -0.35 2.31 -23.41
CA ALA A 38 0.91 1.90 -22.79
C ALA A 38 1.18 2.63 -21.47
N GLU A 39 0.95 3.95 -21.42
CA GLU A 39 1.05 4.76 -20.19
C GLU A 39 0.09 4.26 -19.10
N ALA A 40 -1.15 3.94 -19.46
CA ALA A 40 -2.14 3.40 -18.52
C ALA A 40 -1.72 2.04 -17.96
N VAL A 41 -1.20 1.15 -18.82
CA VAL A 41 -0.69 -0.17 -18.41
C VAL A 41 0.52 -0.01 -17.49
N LEU A 42 1.50 0.84 -17.85
CA LEU A 42 2.69 1.09 -17.05
C LEU A 42 2.32 1.59 -15.64
N ARG A 43 1.45 2.59 -15.55
CA ARG A 43 0.95 3.10 -14.26
C ARG A 43 0.24 2.01 -13.45
N SER A 44 -0.59 1.21 -14.11
CA SER A 44 -1.31 0.08 -13.48
C SER A 44 -0.35 -0.95 -12.88
N VAL A 45 0.73 -1.28 -13.60
CA VAL A 45 1.77 -2.21 -13.14
C VAL A 45 2.58 -1.59 -12.01
N LEU A 46 3.01 -0.33 -12.15
CA LEU A 46 3.79 0.39 -11.15
C LEU A 46 3.08 0.42 -9.78
N ALA A 47 1.79 0.75 -9.75
CA ALA A 47 1.01 0.79 -8.52
C ALA A 47 1.02 -0.59 -7.80
N ARG A 48 0.90 -1.69 -8.55
CA ARG A 48 0.91 -3.04 -7.98
C ARG A 48 2.29 -3.48 -7.52
N LEU A 49 3.34 -3.15 -8.28
CA LEU A 49 4.72 -3.43 -7.88
C LEU A 49 5.06 -2.71 -6.57
N MET A 50 4.65 -1.44 -6.44
CA MET A 50 4.85 -0.64 -5.23
C MET A 50 4.11 -1.26 -4.02
N MET A 51 2.83 -1.64 -4.18
CA MET A 51 2.05 -2.32 -3.14
C MET A 51 2.62 -3.69 -2.75
N MET A 52 3.01 -4.50 -3.73
CA MET A 52 3.64 -5.80 -3.48
C MET A 52 4.95 -5.62 -2.72
N PHE A 53 5.82 -4.71 -3.19
CA PHE A 53 7.11 -4.47 -2.60
C PHE A 53 6.98 -4.04 -1.13
N HIS A 54 6.23 -2.95 -0.87
CA HIS A 54 6.01 -2.47 0.49
C HIS A 54 5.31 -3.53 1.35
N GLY A 55 4.27 -4.20 0.84
CA GLY A 55 3.55 -5.22 1.58
C GLY A 55 4.42 -6.41 1.96
N THR A 56 5.30 -6.86 1.07
CA THR A 56 6.27 -7.92 1.39
C THR A 56 7.28 -7.48 2.43
N LEU A 57 7.76 -6.22 2.39
CA LEU A 57 8.64 -5.69 3.44
C LEU A 57 7.95 -5.68 4.81
N CYS A 58 6.67 -5.29 4.89
CA CYS A 58 5.91 -5.35 6.13
C CYS A 58 5.81 -6.77 6.70
N VAL A 59 5.49 -7.77 5.86
CA VAL A 59 5.42 -9.17 6.31
C VAL A 59 6.79 -9.69 6.76
N LEU A 60 7.85 -9.35 6.03
CA LEU A 60 9.20 -9.80 6.39
C LEU A 60 9.72 -9.14 7.67
N GLN A 61 9.37 -7.88 7.92
CA GLN A 61 9.78 -7.15 9.13
C GLN A 61 9.04 -7.63 10.38
N THR A 62 7.80 -8.09 10.23
CA THR A 62 7.01 -8.67 11.33
C THR A 62 7.43 -10.10 11.64
N ASN A 63 7.88 -10.88 10.64
CA ASN A 63 8.34 -12.27 10.79
C ASN A 63 9.34 -12.53 11.96
N PRO A 64 10.42 -11.77 12.19
CA PRO A 64 11.36 -12.03 13.29
C PRO A 64 10.70 -11.96 14.68
N ILE A 65 9.58 -11.24 14.82
CA ILE A 65 8.82 -11.15 16.07
C ILE A 65 7.99 -12.44 16.28
N GLN A 66 7.58 -13.08 15.18
CA GLN A 66 6.54 -14.09 15.19
C GLN A 66 7.05 -15.46 14.73
N LYS A 67 7.59 -16.24 15.68
CA LYS A 67 8.24 -17.55 15.44
C LYS A 67 7.37 -18.64 14.77
N HIS A 68 6.09 -18.39 14.47
CA HIS A 68 5.20 -19.38 13.86
C HIS A 68 5.21 -19.35 12.33
N SER A 69 5.07 -20.52 11.70
CA SER A 69 5.06 -20.67 10.23
C SER A 69 3.85 -20.02 9.53
N LEU A 70 2.80 -19.63 10.27
CA LEU A 70 1.55 -19.14 9.69
C LEU A 70 1.66 -17.71 9.11
N HIS A 71 2.66 -16.92 9.48
CA HIS A 71 2.81 -15.53 9.03
C HIS A 71 3.00 -15.38 7.52
N TRP A 72 3.54 -16.41 6.86
CA TRP A 72 3.72 -16.42 5.41
C TRP A 72 2.40 -16.41 4.63
N ILE A 73 1.26 -16.75 5.27
CA ILE A 73 -0.05 -16.70 4.61
C ILE A 73 -0.40 -15.29 4.13
N PHE A 74 0.13 -14.25 4.77
CA PHE A 74 -0.12 -12.86 4.42
C PHE A 74 0.57 -12.42 3.12
N ILE A 75 1.54 -13.20 2.61
CA ILE A 75 2.10 -13.00 1.26
C ILE A 75 1.11 -13.45 0.17
N VAL A 76 0.22 -14.41 0.46
CA VAL A 76 -0.74 -14.93 -0.53
C VAL A 76 -1.58 -13.82 -1.18
N PRO A 77 -2.28 -12.93 -0.45
CA PRO A 77 -3.03 -11.85 -1.08
C PRO A 77 -2.14 -10.87 -1.85
N LEU A 78 -0.88 -10.67 -1.46
CA LEU A 78 0.08 -9.86 -2.22
C LEU A 78 0.47 -10.52 -3.54
N ALA A 79 0.69 -11.84 -3.54
CA ALA A 79 0.98 -12.62 -4.74
C ALA A 79 -0.20 -12.68 -5.73
N LEU A 80 -1.43 -12.41 -5.26
CA LEU A 80 -2.61 -12.30 -6.12
C LEU A 80 -2.72 -10.95 -6.84
N LEU A 81 -1.97 -9.92 -6.46
CA LEU A 81 -2.03 -8.58 -7.08
C LEU A 81 -1.76 -8.58 -8.60
N PRO A 82 -0.76 -9.31 -9.14
CA PRO A 82 -0.56 -9.39 -10.59
C PRO A 82 -1.73 -10.07 -11.30
N ILE A 83 -2.30 -11.12 -10.69
CA ILE A 83 -3.44 -11.87 -11.24
C ILE A 83 -4.66 -10.96 -11.30
N GLU A 84 -4.97 -10.27 -10.20
CA GLU A 84 -6.02 -9.24 -10.15
C GLU A 84 -5.81 -8.20 -11.25
N GLY A 85 -4.56 -7.75 -11.46
CA GLY A 85 -4.24 -6.78 -12.52
C GLY A 85 -4.59 -7.27 -13.92
N VAL A 86 -4.29 -8.54 -14.22
CA VAL A 86 -4.64 -9.18 -15.49
C VAL A 86 -6.16 -9.31 -15.63
N VAL A 87 -6.87 -9.69 -14.56
CA VAL A 87 -8.34 -9.79 -14.55
C VAL A 87 -8.98 -8.43 -14.80
N THR A 88 -8.56 -7.41 -14.05
CA THR A 88 -9.03 -6.03 -14.19
C THR A 88 -8.81 -5.50 -15.60
N TRP A 89 -7.65 -5.78 -16.20
CA TRP A 89 -7.40 -5.42 -17.59
C TRP A 89 -8.36 -6.11 -18.57
N LYS A 90 -8.55 -7.43 -18.44
CA LYS A 90 -9.41 -8.24 -19.34
C LYS A 90 -10.88 -7.85 -19.23
N VAL A 91 -11.39 -7.67 -18.01
CA VAL A 91 -12.81 -7.41 -17.73
C VAL A 91 -13.16 -5.96 -18.02
N LEU A 92 -12.35 -5.01 -17.54
CA LEU A 92 -12.70 -3.60 -17.55
C LEU A 92 -12.04 -2.81 -18.67
N LYS A 93 -11.07 -3.39 -19.41
CA LYS A 93 -10.36 -2.75 -20.54
C LYS A 93 -9.83 -1.35 -20.20
N GLY A 94 -9.31 -1.20 -18.98
CA GLY A 94 -8.79 0.06 -18.46
C GLY A 94 -9.83 0.97 -17.79
N LYS A 95 -11.04 0.49 -17.51
CA LYS A 95 -12.00 1.15 -16.59
C LYS A 95 -11.74 0.70 -15.15
N GLU A 96 -12.23 1.48 -14.18
CA GLU A 96 -12.16 1.13 -12.76
C GLU A 96 -13.40 0.35 -12.30
N TRP A 97 -13.23 -0.41 -11.24
CA TRP A 97 -14.33 -1.05 -10.51
C TRP A 97 -15.23 0.01 -9.85
N LYS A 98 -16.54 -0.24 -9.82
CA LYS A 98 -17.54 0.75 -9.39
C LYS A 98 -17.58 1.02 -7.88
N TRP A 99 -17.24 0.02 -7.07
CA TRP A 99 -17.49 0.05 -5.62
C TRP A 99 -16.22 -0.16 -4.82
N ILE A 100 -15.49 -1.22 -5.16
CA ILE A 100 -14.32 -1.71 -4.42
C ILE A 100 -13.12 -1.66 -5.34
N CYS A 101 -11.97 -1.26 -4.83
CA CYS A 101 -10.68 -1.37 -5.50
C CYS A 101 -10.00 -2.67 -5.08
N PRO A 102 -9.99 -3.72 -5.93
CA PRO A 102 -9.55 -5.05 -5.50
C PRO A 102 -8.05 -5.10 -5.15
N CYS A 103 -7.20 -4.33 -5.84
CA CYS A 103 -5.78 -4.28 -5.50
C CYS A 103 -5.51 -3.68 -4.12
N VAL A 104 -6.23 -2.61 -3.74
CA VAL A 104 -6.10 -2.04 -2.39
C VAL A 104 -6.62 -3.01 -1.34
N LEU A 105 -7.74 -3.69 -1.61
CA LEU A 105 -8.27 -4.71 -0.70
C LEU A 105 -7.27 -5.85 -0.48
N LEU A 106 -6.70 -6.42 -1.55
CA LEU A 106 -5.68 -7.46 -1.47
C LEU A 106 -4.44 -7.00 -0.70
N TYR A 107 -3.98 -5.78 -0.96
CA TYR A 107 -2.86 -5.18 -0.23
C TYR A 107 -3.16 -5.04 1.27
N LEU A 108 -4.30 -4.47 1.66
CA LEU A 108 -4.66 -4.32 3.06
C LEU A 108 -4.85 -5.67 3.78
N MET A 109 -5.42 -6.67 3.10
CA MET A 109 -5.52 -8.04 3.66
C MET A 109 -4.14 -8.67 3.91
N GLY A 110 -3.12 -8.30 3.14
CA GLY A 110 -1.75 -8.77 3.35
C GLY A 110 -0.97 -7.98 4.39
N VAL A 111 -1.33 -6.72 4.67
CA VAL A 111 -0.53 -5.83 5.55
C VAL A 111 -1.16 -5.59 6.92
N ILE A 112 -2.49 -5.41 7.00
CA ILE A 112 -3.18 -5.08 8.26
C ILE A 112 -3.02 -6.20 9.31
N PRO A 113 -3.26 -7.48 9.01
CA PRO A 113 -3.15 -8.52 10.04
C PRO A 113 -1.73 -8.67 10.62
N PRO A 114 -0.63 -8.63 9.82
CA PRO A 114 0.72 -8.54 10.38
C PRO A 114 0.95 -7.36 11.32
N VAL A 115 0.38 -6.18 11.02
CA VAL A 115 0.51 -4.99 11.88
C VAL A 115 -0.18 -5.20 13.23
N TRP A 116 -1.39 -5.74 13.23
CA TRP A 116 -2.13 -6.11 14.44
C TRP A 116 -1.35 -7.08 15.32
N LEU A 117 -0.85 -8.11 14.67
CA LEU A 117 -0.07 -9.16 15.28
C LEU A 117 1.21 -8.61 15.94
N ALA A 118 1.93 -7.74 15.25
CA ALA A 118 3.10 -7.06 15.82
C ALA A 118 2.75 -6.17 17.03
N GLU A 119 1.63 -5.45 16.99
CA GLU A 119 1.21 -4.59 18.11
C GLU A 119 0.83 -5.41 19.35
N PHE A 120 0.12 -6.53 19.16
CA PHE A 120 -0.20 -7.42 20.29
C PHE A 120 1.02 -8.07 20.91
N ASP A 121 2.02 -8.43 20.11
CA ASP A 121 3.27 -9.00 20.61
C ASP A 121 4.03 -7.98 21.49
N ILE A 122 4.06 -6.69 21.10
CA ILE A 122 4.66 -5.63 21.92
C ILE A 122 3.97 -5.53 23.28
N VAL A 123 2.65 -5.50 23.29
CA VAL A 123 1.84 -5.39 24.52
C VAL A 123 2.03 -6.63 25.40
N LEU A 124 2.11 -7.81 24.81
CA LEU A 124 2.38 -9.04 25.53
C LEU A 124 3.77 -9.03 26.19
N ILE A 125 4.80 -8.57 25.47
CA ILE A 125 6.17 -8.46 25.99
C ILE A 125 6.23 -7.47 27.16
N GLN A 126 5.57 -6.32 27.04
CA GLN A 126 5.51 -5.31 28.11
C GLN A 126 4.84 -5.87 29.37
N GLU A 127 3.72 -6.60 29.22
CA GLU A 127 3.03 -7.25 30.34
C GLU A 127 3.92 -8.30 31.02
N ILE A 128 4.63 -9.13 30.25
CA ILE A 128 5.57 -10.12 30.79
C ILE A 128 6.69 -9.43 31.56
N GLN A 129 7.29 -8.39 30.99
CA GLN A 129 8.38 -7.65 31.62
C GLN A 129 7.93 -7.00 32.93
N ASN A 130 6.76 -6.35 32.95
CA ASN A 130 6.21 -5.74 34.15
C ASN A 130 5.99 -6.77 35.28
N ARG A 131 5.45 -7.96 34.94
CA ARG A 131 5.29 -9.08 35.89
C ARG A 131 6.63 -9.59 36.42
N THR A 132 7.64 -9.72 35.55
CA THR A 132 8.97 -10.16 35.98
C THR A 132 9.64 -9.16 36.90
N VAL A 133 9.51 -7.85 36.64
CA VAL A 133 10.07 -6.79 37.49
C VAL A 133 9.40 -6.80 38.87
N LEU A 134 8.06 -6.92 38.91
CA LEU A 134 7.33 -7.03 40.17
C LEU A 134 7.74 -8.28 40.96
N ALA A 135 7.85 -9.43 40.30
CA ALA A 135 8.31 -10.67 40.93
C ALA A 135 9.76 -10.55 41.46
N SER A 136 10.66 -9.89 40.73
CA SER A 136 12.02 -9.64 41.21
C SER A 136 12.07 -8.68 42.38
N ALA A 137 11.25 -7.62 42.39
CA ALA A 137 11.18 -6.66 43.51
C ALA A 137 10.65 -7.33 44.79
N MET A 138 9.66 -8.21 44.68
CA MET A 138 9.19 -9.02 45.81
C MET A 138 10.25 -10.03 46.29
N SER A 139 11.12 -10.49 45.40
CA SER A 139 12.24 -11.37 45.77
C SER A 139 13.43 -10.62 46.37
N GLU A 140 13.64 -9.34 46.03
CA GLU A 140 14.73 -8.52 46.59
C GLU A 140 14.52 -8.20 48.08
N ASP A 141 13.27 -8.00 48.52
CA ASP A 141 12.94 -7.93 49.95
C ASP A 141 13.24 -9.24 50.70
N ALA A 142 13.24 -10.39 50.00
CA ALA A 142 13.68 -11.68 50.56
C ALA A 142 15.19 -11.95 50.38
N ALA A 143 15.83 -11.34 49.38
CA ALA A 143 17.21 -11.61 48.96
C ALA A 143 18.26 -10.68 49.57
N TYR A 144 17.90 -9.72 50.45
CA TYR A 144 18.87 -9.00 51.27
C TYR A 144 19.71 -9.93 52.19
N THR A 145 19.38 -11.22 52.25
CA THR A 145 20.15 -12.23 53.01
C THR A 145 21.04 -13.15 52.19
N SER A 146 21.12 -13.05 50.85
CA SER A 146 22.09 -13.87 50.11
C SER A 146 22.53 -13.24 48.80
N GLY A 147 23.77 -12.74 48.78
CA GLY A 147 24.40 -12.28 47.55
C GLY A 147 24.67 -13.44 46.61
N HIS A 148 24.18 -13.35 45.37
CA HIS A 148 24.77 -14.12 44.27
C HIS A 148 24.49 -13.50 42.89
N GLU A 149 25.59 -13.06 42.27
CA GLU A 149 25.99 -13.20 40.87
C GLU A 149 24.90 -13.18 39.77
N LYS A 150 24.83 -12.03 39.07
CA LYS A 150 24.04 -11.85 37.83
C LYS A 150 24.68 -12.66 36.69
N ARG A 151 23.95 -13.66 36.18
CA ARG A 151 24.27 -14.39 34.95
C ARG A 151 23.94 -13.53 33.73
N ASN A 152 24.94 -13.26 32.88
CA ASN A 152 24.76 -12.60 31.59
C ASN A 152 24.09 -13.56 30.59
N ILE A 153 22.82 -13.33 30.28
CA ILE A 153 22.12 -14.04 29.21
C ILE A 153 22.40 -13.28 27.91
N SER A 154 23.35 -13.81 27.14
CA SER A 154 23.67 -13.35 25.80
C SER A 154 22.49 -13.63 24.87
N ALA A 155 21.68 -12.62 24.59
CA ALA A 155 20.69 -12.66 23.52
C ALA A 155 21.43 -12.62 22.17
N HIS A 156 21.42 -13.75 21.47
CA HIS A 156 22.02 -13.89 20.16
C HIS A 156 21.16 -13.10 19.15
N PRO A 157 21.66 -12.05 18.47
CA PRO A 157 20.87 -11.34 17.48
C PRO A 157 20.81 -12.19 16.20
N GLU A 158 19.62 -12.64 15.84
CA GLU A 158 19.40 -13.35 14.57
C GLU A 158 19.59 -12.39 13.38
N LYS A 159 20.53 -12.74 12.49
CA LYS A 159 20.85 -11.98 11.28
C LYS A 159 19.70 -12.01 10.26
N TRP A 160 19.32 -10.83 9.78
CA TRP A 160 18.39 -10.66 8.66
C TRP A 160 19.12 -10.74 7.30
N LEU A 161 18.35 -10.97 6.23
CA LEU A 161 18.79 -11.27 4.84
C LEU A 161 19.71 -10.21 4.18
N PHE A 162 19.97 -9.07 4.81
CA PHE A 162 20.89 -8.02 4.35
C PHE A 162 22.15 -7.82 5.22
N GLY A 163 22.38 -8.68 6.22
CA GLY A 163 23.62 -8.68 6.99
C GLY A 163 23.84 -7.45 7.89
N PHE A 164 22.82 -6.63 8.11
CA PHE A 164 22.88 -5.48 9.03
C PHE A 164 22.47 -5.93 10.44
N GLU A 165 23.35 -5.72 11.42
CA GLU A 165 23.05 -5.99 12.83
C GLU A 165 22.14 -4.89 13.37
N THR A 166 20.93 -5.24 13.84
CA THR A 166 20.00 -4.25 14.37
C THR A 166 19.77 -4.51 15.84
N GLY A 167 20.21 -3.57 16.69
CA GLY A 167 19.65 -3.43 18.02
C GLY A 167 18.14 -3.17 17.93
N LEU A 168 17.42 -3.57 18.99
CA LEU A 168 15.95 -3.44 19.13
C LEU A 168 15.39 -2.05 18.77
N SER A 169 16.18 -0.98 18.90
CA SER A 169 15.81 0.40 18.54
C SER A 169 15.60 0.60 17.03
N PHE A 170 16.45 0.03 16.16
CA PHE A 170 16.31 0.20 14.71
C PHE A 170 15.08 -0.53 14.15
N GLN A 171 14.70 -1.65 14.75
CA GLN A 171 13.50 -2.40 14.35
C GLN A 171 12.20 -1.67 14.73
N ALA A 172 12.20 -0.95 15.85
CA ALA A 172 11.07 -0.11 16.26
C ALA A 172 10.92 1.13 15.36
N GLU A 173 12.02 1.81 15.05
CA GLU A 173 12.00 2.99 14.17
C GLU A 173 11.59 2.64 12.73
N THR A 174 12.14 1.57 12.18
CA THR A 174 11.75 1.09 10.84
C THR A 174 10.30 0.63 10.78
N ARG A 175 9.70 0.19 11.89
CA ARG A 175 8.30 -0.23 11.94
C ARG A 175 7.37 0.96 11.78
N ILE A 176 7.61 2.01 12.57
CA ILE A 176 6.85 3.27 12.48
C ILE A 176 6.93 3.81 11.05
N LEU A 177 8.13 3.79 10.45
CA LEU A 177 8.31 4.18 9.05
C LEU A 177 7.52 3.31 8.08
N MET A 178 7.44 1.99 8.25
CA MET A 178 6.64 1.13 7.36
C MET A 178 5.14 1.40 7.49
N GLU A 179 4.65 1.68 8.69
CA GLU A 179 3.25 2.03 8.96
C GLU A 179 2.87 3.38 8.34
N GLU A 180 3.74 4.39 8.46
CA GLU A 180 3.55 5.69 7.82
C GLU A 180 3.65 5.59 6.28
N MET A 181 4.60 4.81 5.78
CA MET A 181 4.74 4.53 4.35
C MET A 181 3.53 3.80 3.76
N MET A 182 2.76 3.05 4.56
CA MET A 182 1.54 2.39 4.11
C MET A 182 0.51 3.41 3.60
N LEU A 183 0.31 4.51 4.32
CA LEU A 183 -0.60 5.59 3.90
C LEU A 183 -0.12 6.22 2.59
N LEU A 184 1.18 6.48 2.46
CA LEU A 184 1.77 7.01 1.23
C LEU A 184 1.53 6.06 0.03
N VAL A 185 1.75 4.75 0.23
CA VAL A 185 1.52 3.72 -0.79
C VAL A 185 0.05 3.66 -1.19
N LEU A 186 -0.90 3.84 -0.26
CA LEU A 186 -2.33 3.90 -0.55
C LEU A 186 -2.72 5.14 -1.35
N ILE A 187 -2.26 6.32 -0.94
CA ILE A 187 -2.53 7.60 -1.63
C ILE A 187 -1.97 7.55 -3.06
N ILE A 188 -0.67 7.21 -3.20
CA ILE A 188 0.00 7.16 -4.50
C ILE A 188 -0.60 6.04 -5.35
N GLY A 189 -0.85 4.86 -4.78
CA GLY A 189 -1.45 3.74 -5.49
C GLY A 189 -2.81 4.09 -6.09
N ARG A 190 -3.68 4.75 -5.31
CA ARG A 190 -4.98 5.23 -5.78
C ARG A 190 -4.87 6.33 -6.83
N TRP A 191 -3.87 7.20 -6.71
CA TRP A 191 -3.64 8.29 -7.65
C TRP A 191 -3.05 7.81 -8.99
N VAL A 192 -2.14 6.83 -8.95
CA VAL A 192 -1.45 6.28 -10.12
C VAL A 192 -2.37 5.37 -10.94
N LEU A 193 -3.32 4.67 -10.32
CA LEU A 193 -4.24 3.78 -11.03
C LEU A 193 -4.92 4.47 -12.23
N PRO A 194 -4.92 3.83 -13.41
CA PRO A 194 -5.42 4.48 -14.62
C PRO A 194 -6.94 4.67 -14.57
N ARG A 195 -7.39 5.94 -14.65
CA ARG A 195 -8.81 6.31 -14.76
C ARG A 195 -9.16 6.82 -16.14
N GLN A 196 -10.27 6.36 -16.71
CA GLN A 196 -10.76 6.87 -18.00
C GLN A 196 -11.43 8.24 -17.82
N GLN A 197 -11.01 9.21 -18.65
CA GLN A 197 -11.70 10.49 -18.89
C GLN A 197 -11.94 11.38 -17.66
N ILE A 198 -11.03 11.37 -16.68
CA ILE A 198 -11.08 12.32 -15.55
C ILE A 198 -10.25 13.56 -15.87
N SER A 199 -10.83 14.75 -15.63
CA SER A 199 -10.12 16.02 -15.81
C SER A 199 -8.93 16.12 -14.86
N LYS A 200 -7.92 16.94 -15.19
CA LYS A 200 -6.73 17.09 -14.32
C LYS A 200 -7.12 17.63 -12.94
N GLU A 201 -8.10 18.50 -12.93
CA GLU A 201 -8.65 19.18 -11.75
C GLU A 201 -9.37 18.18 -10.85
N GLN A 202 -10.16 17.28 -11.42
CA GLN A 202 -10.81 16.19 -10.68
C GLN A 202 -9.80 15.20 -10.07
N LYS A 203 -8.70 14.90 -10.78
CA LYS A 203 -7.62 14.06 -10.23
C LYS A 203 -6.93 14.73 -9.04
N SER A 204 -6.72 16.05 -9.12
CA SER A 204 -6.16 16.84 -8.02
C SER A 204 -7.10 16.91 -6.82
N ALA A 205 -8.39 17.21 -7.05
CA ALA A 205 -9.41 17.25 -6.00
C ALA A 205 -9.53 15.92 -5.25
N LEU A 206 -9.50 14.80 -5.99
CA LEU A 206 -9.52 13.48 -5.39
C LEU A 206 -8.25 13.20 -4.56
N LEU A 207 -7.07 13.61 -5.06
CA LEU A 207 -5.81 13.46 -4.34
C LEU A 207 -5.85 14.24 -3.02
N ILE A 208 -6.36 15.47 -3.03
CA ILE A 208 -6.55 16.28 -1.82
C ILE A 208 -7.49 15.57 -0.83
N GLY A 209 -8.57 14.94 -1.32
CA GLY A 209 -9.45 14.13 -0.47
C GLY A 209 -8.74 12.95 0.20
N TYR A 210 -7.86 12.24 -0.53
CA TYR A 210 -7.05 11.17 0.07
C TYR A 210 -6.02 11.69 1.07
N ILE A 211 -5.45 12.87 0.85
CA ILE A 211 -4.54 13.52 1.80
C ILE A 211 -5.30 13.88 3.09
N GLY A 212 -6.50 14.47 2.98
CA GLY A 212 -7.35 14.78 4.14
C GLY A 212 -7.69 13.53 4.95
N MET A 213 -8.15 12.48 4.29
CA MET A 213 -8.41 11.17 4.93
C MET A 213 -7.16 10.61 5.62
N SER A 214 -5.99 10.78 5.02
CA SER A 214 -4.73 10.32 5.62
C SER A 214 -4.34 11.13 6.85
N ALA A 215 -4.63 12.44 6.86
CA ALA A 215 -4.39 13.30 8.02
C ALA A 215 -5.26 12.86 9.21
N ASP A 216 -6.55 12.61 8.99
CA ASP A 216 -7.46 12.12 10.04
C ASP A 216 -6.98 10.76 10.60
N ILE A 217 -6.43 9.91 9.75
CA ILE A 217 -5.86 8.62 10.16
C ILE A 217 -4.56 8.78 10.94
N LEU A 218 -3.68 9.71 10.53
CA LEU A 218 -2.44 10.00 11.25
C LEU A 218 -2.72 10.58 12.64
N GLU A 219 -3.73 11.43 12.76
CA GLU A 219 -4.21 11.93 14.06
C GLU A 219 -4.70 10.77 14.94
N LEU A 220 -5.52 9.85 14.40
CA LEU A 220 -5.92 8.63 15.11
C LEU A 220 -4.70 7.77 15.50
N TYR A 221 -3.69 7.69 14.63
CA TYR A 221 -2.46 6.95 14.90
C TYR A 221 -1.63 7.57 16.04
N GLU A 222 -1.64 8.90 16.21
CA GLU A 222 -0.93 9.56 17.30
C GLU A 222 -1.44 9.11 18.68
N TYR A 223 -2.74 8.84 18.81
CA TYR A 223 -3.31 8.26 20.03
C TYR A 223 -2.77 6.85 20.34
N PHE A 224 -2.31 6.07 19.36
CA PHE A 224 -1.66 4.77 19.64
C PHE A 224 -0.31 4.94 20.35
N LYS A 225 0.34 6.10 20.20
CA LYS A 225 1.67 6.32 20.76
C LYS A 225 1.63 6.65 22.25
N GLU A 226 0.47 7.00 22.79
CA GLU A 226 0.32 7.37 24.19
C GLU A 226 0.50 6.16 25.12
N ASP A 227 1.55 6.20 25.96
CA ASP A 227 1.92 5.07 26.83
C ASP A 227 0.86 4.76 27.89
N SER A 228 0.04 5.76 28.26
CA SER A 228 -1.11 5.61 29.17
C SER A 228 -2.15 4.63 28.62
N LEU A 229 -2.31 4.56 27.30
CA LEU A 229 -3.33 3.76 26.61
C LEU A 229 -2.86 2.34 26.29
N LYS A 230 -1.53 2.11 26.23
CA LYS A 230 -0.92 0.80 25.91
C LYS A 230 -1.07 -0.25 27.02
N THR A 231 -1.52 0.16 28.20
CA THR A 231 -1.66 -0.74 29.36
C THR A 231 -2.92 -1.62 29.24
N ASN A 232 -3.94 -1.20 28.49
CA ASN A 232 -5.21 -1.92 28.39
C ASN A 232 -5.42 -2.52 26.99
N LYS A 233 -5.40 -3.85 26.91
CA LYS A 233 -5.63 -4.61 25.66
C LYS A 233 -6.92 -4.23 24.94
N SER A 234 -7.99 -3.88 25.68
CA SER A 234 -9.26 -3.46 25.10
C SER A 234 -9.14 -2.14 24.36
N ILE A 235 -8.40 -1.17 24.90
CA ILE A 235 -8.20 0.15 24.28
C ILE A 235 -7.41 0.00 22.99
N ILE A 236 -6.30 -0.75 23.04
CA ILE A 236 -5.48 -1.04 21.84
C ILE A 236 -6.30 -1.74 20.77
N THR A 237 -7.13 -2.71 21.15
CA THR A 237 -8.00 -3.41 20.19
C THR A 237 -9.00 -2.45 19.55
N LEU A 238 -9.62 -1.56 20.32
CA LEU A 238 -10.56 -0.56 19.79
C LEU A 238 -9.87 0.43 18.86
N LEU A 239 -8.66 0.89 19.22
CA LEU A 239 -7.85 1.76 18.36
C LEU A 239 -7.48 1.04 17.06
N LEU A 240 -6.97 -0.20 17.12
CA LEU A 240 -6.63 -1.01 15.95
C LEU A 240 -7.84 -1.25 15.04
N LEU A 241 -9.03 -1.46 15.62
CA LEU A 241 -10.29 -1.56 14.87
C LEU A 241 -10.64 -0.24 14.17
N ALA A 242 -10.56 0.88 14.89
CA ALA A 242 -10.83 2.20 14.32
C ALA A 242 -9.86 2.50 13.17
N TRP A 243 -8.57 2.23 13.36
CA TRP A 243 -7.53 2.40 12.34
C TRP A 243 -7.76 1.49 11.12
N THR A 244 -8.09 0.22 11.34
CA THR A 244 -8.42 -0.72 10.25
C THR A 244 -9.63 -0.26 9.45
N THR A 245 -10.66 0.24 10.14
CA THR A 245 -11.87 0.78 9.53
C THR A 245 -11.56 2.03 8.71
N ALA A 246 -10.69 2.89 9.22
CA ALA A 246 -10.25 4.08 8.50
C ALA A 246 -9.43 3.70 7.25
N MET A 247 -8.53 2.72 7.33
CA MET A 247 -7.82 2.18 6.17
C MET A 247 -8.77 1.57 5.12
N ALA A 248 -9.85 0.93 5.56
CA ALA A 248 -10.85 0.38 4.66
C ALA A 248 -11.53 1.44 3.79
N GLN A 249 -11.51 2.72 4.18
CA GLN A 249 -12.01 3.82 3.35
C GLN A 249 -11.23 3.92 2.02
N PHE A 250 -9.94 3.57 2.01
CA PHE A 250 -9.14 3.48 0.78
C PHE A 250 -9.52 2.30 -0.11
N VAL A 251 -10.37 1.36 0.32
CA VAL A 251 -10.89 0.27 -0.51
C VAL A 251 -12.10 0.73 -1.32
N PHE A 252 -12.90 1.64 -0.78
CA PHE A 252 -14.12 2.10 -1.42
C PHE A 252 -13.86 3.20 -2.45
N VAL A 253 -14.60 3.16 -3.55
CA VAL A 253 -14.57 4.20 -4.59
C VAL A 253 -15.69 5.20 -4.28
N PHE A 254 -15.36 6.27 -3.56
CA PHE A 254 -16.30 7.38 -3.40
C PHE A 254 -16.34 8.18 -4.70
N THR A 255 -17.37 7.94 -5.49
CA THR A 255 -17.66 8.79 -6.64
C THR A 255 -18.48 9.97 -6.12
N ALA A 256 -17.84 11.15 -5.97
CA ALA A 256 -18.57 12.36 -5.66
C ALA A 256 -19.66 12.57 -6.73
N ARG A 257 -20.94 12.55 -6.31
CA ARG A 257 -22.03 13.04 -7.16
C ARG A 257 -21.75 14.51 -7.42
N ARG A 258 -21.66 14.91 -8.69
CA ARG A 258 -21.66 16.33 -9.07
C ARG A 258 -22.88 16.98 -8.42
N GLN A 259 -22.65 17.88 -7.47
CA GLN A 259 -23.56 18.99 -7.19
C GLN A 259 -23.09 20.18 -8.00
#